data_AF-A0A7C2SK19-F1
#
_entry.id   AF-A0A7C2SK19-F1
#
_cell.length_a   1.000
_cell.length_b   1.000
_cell.length_c   1.000
_cell.angle_alpha   90.00
_cell.angle_beta   90.00
_cell.angle_gamma   90.00
#
_symmetry.space_group_name_H-M   'P 1'
#
loop_
_entity.id
_entity.type
_entity.pdbx_description
1 polymer ?
#
loop_
_entity_poly.entity_id
_entity_poly.type
_entity_poly.pdbx_seq_one_letter_code
_entity_poly.pdbx_strand_id
1 'polypeptide(L)'
;MAGWLKAFFDVSSKKIKYMMRNLSYIYCKRQVLCLAFVCLIFYLIKQYNLHDEHEPGQDRSSRYTYVELAEVDRPTVVLRLENDSGLEHIARSLNLSEKLRNGDRIILHSDGKYEFSRMSGIKSLALGVPIGINSASIDDLQSLPGIGIKLAERIVEWRNSNNGFKSIDELVEIDGIGKKKMETIRPLVSLD
;
A
#
# COMPACT_ATOMS: atom_id res chain seq x y z
N MET A 1 1.44 40.98 17.49
CA MET A 1 1.44 39.64 16.86
C MET A 1 2.51 39.55 15.77
N ALA A 2 3.79 39.45 16.14
CA ALA A 2 4.91 39.51 15.16
C ALA A 2 6.13 38.66 15.61
N GLY A 3 5.88 37.48 16.17
CA GLY A 3 6.95 36.56 16.62
C GLY A 3 7.12 35.32 15.74
N TRP A 4 6.01 34.74 15.26
CA TRP A 4 6.03 33.45 14.54
C TRP A 4 6.53 33.54 13.09
N LEU A 5 6.35 34.68 12.42
CA LEU A 5 6.87 34.91 11.07
C LEU A 5 8.40 34.95 11.01
N LYS A 6 9.05 35.34 12.11
CA LYS A 6 10.52 35.41 12.20
C LYS A 6 11.14 34.03 12.39
N ALA A 7 10.46 33.13 13.10
CA ALA A 7 10.88 31.74 13.28
C ALA A 7 10.76 30.91 11.99
N PHE A 8 9.74 31.18 11.17
CA PHE A 8 9.55 30.49 9.90
C PHE A 8 10.64 30.83 8.86
N PHE A 9 11.16 32.06 8.87
CA PHE A 9 12.23 32.49 7.97
C PHE A 9 13.64 32.03 8.38
N ASP A 10 13.84 31.58 9.62
CA ASP A 10 15.15 31.19 10.16
C ASP A 10 15.52 29.72 9.84
N VAL A 11 14.55 28.89 9.46
CA VAL A 11 14.74 27.46 9.14
C VAL A 11 15.15 27.21 7.67
N SER A 12 15.14 28.25 6.82
CA SER A 12 15.51 28.08 5.41
C SER A 12 17.02 28.05 5.20
N SER A 13 17.55 26.82 5.09
CA SER A 13 18.95 26.50 4.76
C SER A 13 19.51 27.32 3.59
N LYS A 14 20.84 27.50 3.55
CA LYS A 14 21.59 28.23 2.50
C LYS A 14 21.22 27.81 1.06
N LYS A 15 20.68 26.60 0.86
CA LYS A 15 20.16 26.08 -0.43
C LYS A 15 18.93 26.84 -0.95
N ILE A 16 18.04 27.28 -0.05
CA ILE A 16 16.80 28.00 -0.40
C ILE A 16 17.11 29.46 -0.80
N LYS A 17 18.08 30.11 -0.12
CA LYS A 17 18.59 31.43 -0.54
C LYS A 17 19.25 31.41 -1.92
N TYR A 18 19.88 30.29 -2.31
CA TYR A 18 20.50 30.13 -3.63
C TYR A 18 19.44 29.90 -4.73
N MET A 19 18.38 29.14 -4.46
CA MET A 19 17.25 28.98 -5.38
C MET A 19 16.48 30.28 -5.62
N MET A 20 16.31 31.12 -4.59
CA MET A 20 15.61 32.40 -4.75
C MET A 20 16.41 33.45 -5.56
N ARG A 21 17.74 33.34 -5.66
CA ARG A 21 18.58 34.33 -6.35
C ARG A 21 18.57 34.19 -7.88
N ASN A 22 18.20 33.03 -8.41
CA ASN A 22 18.16 32.77 -9.86
C ASN A 22 16.75 32.78 -10.47
N LEU A 23 15.70 33.05 -9.70
CA LEU A 23 14.32 33.10 -10.21
C LEU A 23 13.88 34.50 -10.70
N SER A 24 14.76 35.50 -10.73
CA SER A 24 14.37 36.87 -11.10
C SER A 24 14.09 37.08 -12.60
N TYR A 25 14.33 36.08 -13.47
CA TYR A 25 14.26 36.26 -14.93
C TYR A 25 13.03 35.64 -15.64
N ILE A 26 12.12 34.97 -14.92
CA ILE A 26 10.91 34.33 -15.51
C ILE A 26 9.61 34.89 -14.88
N TYR A 27 9.70 36.05 -14.25
CA TYR A 27 8.65 36.68 -13.43
C TYR A 27 7.94 37.81 -14.21
N CYS A 28 6.72 37.60 -14.74
CA CYS A 28 5.79 38.73 -14.88
C CYS A 28 4.29 38.43 -15.08
N LYS A 29 3.84 37.31 -15.68
CA LYS A 29 2.39 37.13 -15.96
C LYS A 29 1.71 35.82 -15.56
N ARG A 30 2.44 34.75 -15.24
CA ARG A 30 1.85 33.42 -14.92
C ARG A 30 1.71 33.09 -13.43
N GLN A 31 2.13 33.98 -12.53
CA GLN A 31 2.30 33.63 -11.11
C GLN A 31 1.02 33.53 -10.31
N VAL A 32 0.05 34.40 -10.59
CA VAL A 32 -1.24 34.32 -9.92
C VAL A 32 -1.93 33.00 -10.28
N LEU A 33 -1.81 32.57 -11.55
CA LEU A 33 -2.37 31.31 -12.01
C LEU A 33 -1.66 30.10 -11.38
N CYS A 34 -0.31 30.08 -11.35
CA CYS A 34 0.43 28.99 -10.71
C CYS A 34 0.17 28.93 -9.21
N LEU A 35 0.12 30.07 -8.52
CA LEU A 35 -0.18 30.13 -7.09
C LEU A 35 -1.63 29.68 -6.83
N ALA A 36 -2.59 30.11 -7.64
CA ALA A 36 -3.97 29.66 -7.56
C ALA A 36 -4.10 28.16 -7.82
N PHE A 37 -3.35 27.61 -8.77
CA PHE A 37 -3.34 26.17 -9.05
C PHE A 37 -2.71 25.38 -7.91
N VAL A 38 -1.63 25.87 -7.32
CA VAL A 38 -1.01 25.27 -6.12
C VAL A 38 -1.98 25.33 -4.94
N CYS A 39 -2.61 26.48 -4.69
CA CYS A 39 -3.62 26.63 -3.64
C CYS A 39 -4.86 25.74 -3.88
N LEU A 40 -5.31 25.59 -5.13
CA LEU A 40 -6.39 24.69 -5.52
C LEU A 40 -5.98 23.23 -5.27
N ILE A 41 -4.78 22.83 -5.65
CA ILE A 41 -4.24 21.50 -5.36
C ILE A 41 -4.20 21.27 -3.85
N PHE A 42 -3.67 22.21 -3.06
CA PHE A 42 -3.67 22.11 -1.58
C PHE A 42 -5.08 22.05 -0.99
N TYR A 43 -6.02 22.84 -1.53
CA TYR A 43 -7.41 22.84 -1.11
C TYR A 43 -8.11 21.52 -1.44
N LEU A 44 -7.90 20.98 -2.65
CA LEU A 44 -8.43 19.69 -3.07
C LEU A 44 -7.80 18.56 -2.25
N ILE A 45 -6.48 18.59 -1.99
CA ILE A 45 -5.83 17.62 -1.11
C ILE A 45 -6.48 17.63 0.28
N LYS A 46 -6.79 18.81 0.82
CA LYS A 46 -7.46 18.97 2.11
C LYS A 46 -8.93 18.53 2.08
N GLN A 47 -9.67 18.87 1.03
CA GLN A 47 -11.10 18.58 0.90
C GLN A 47 -11.36 17.10 0.62
N TYR A 48 -10.47 16.44 -0.12
CA TYR A 48 -10.53 15.02 -0.44
C TYR A 48 -9.80 14.12 0.56
N ASN A 49 -9.33 14.65 1.69
CA ASN A 49 -8.59 13.87 2.70
C ASN A 49 -7.41 13.08 2.10
N LEU A 50 -6.73 13.64 1.08
CA LEU A 50 -5.52 13.05 0.50
C LEU A 50 -4.30 13.19 1.42
N HIS A 51 -4.47 13.83 2.59
CA HIS A 51 -3.62 13.63 3.74
C HIS A 51 -4.37 12.75 4.75
N ASP A 52 -4.08 11.44 4.73
CA ASP A 52 -4.02 10.72 6.00
C ASP A 52 -2.85 11.37 6.76
N GLU A 53 -3.15 12.20 7.76
CA GLU A 53 -2.13 12.73 8.67
C GLU A 53 -1.50 11.56 9.41
N HIS A 54 -0.37 11.08 8.89
CA HIS A 54 0.36 9.97 9.48
C HIS A 54 1.21 10.49 10.63
N GLU A 55 0.74 10.32 11.86
CA GLU A 55 1.63 10.31 13.02
C GLU A 55 2.59 9.11 12.89
N PRO A 56 3.91 9.34 12.88
CA PRO A 56 4.89 8.25 12.83
C PRO A 56 4.88 7.53 14.19
N GLY A 57 4.21 6.37 14.28
CA GLY A 57 4.34 5.51 15.46
C GLY A 57 3.13 4.66 15.86
N GLN A 58 1.96 4.77 15.22
CA GLN A 58 0.84 3.86 15.49
C GLN A 58 0.73 2.73 14.46
N ASP A 59 0.59 1.51 15.00
CA ASP A 59 0.41 0.26 14.28
C ASP A 59 -0.70 0.35 13.20
N ARG A 60 -0.29 0.22 11.94
CA ARG A 60 -1.14 0.32 10.75
C ARG A 60 -2.09 -0.87 10.59
N SER A 61 -1.86 -2.00 11.27
CA SER A 61 -2.41 -3.28 10.84
C SER A 61 -3.83 -3.59 11.33
N SER A 62 -4.40 -2.78 12.23
CA SER A 62 -5.52 -3.25 13.07
C SER A 62 -6.85 -2.50 12.90
N ARG A 63 -6.94 -1.47 12.05
CA ARG A 63 -8.17 -0.63 11.96
C ARG A 63 -9.01 -0.84 10.71
N TYR A 64 -8.46 -1.38 9.63
CA TYR A 64 -9.23 -1.56 8.40
C TYR A 64 -8.92 -2.88 7.72
N THR A 65 -9.99 -3.47 7.18
CA THR A 65 -9.95 -4.71 6.42
C THR A 65 -10.38 -4.41 4.99
N TYR A 66 -9.70 -5.00 4.02
CA TYR A 66 -9.91 -4.72 2.61
C TYR A 66 -10.29 -5.97 1.84
N VAL A 67 -11.23 -5.82 0.91
CA VAL A 67 -11.60 -6.87 -0.06
C VAL A 67 -11.73 -6.24 -1.43
N GLU A 68 -11.17 -6.88 -2.44
CA GLU A 68 -11.39 -6.51 -3.83
C GLU A 68 -12.58 -7.26 -4.40
N LEU A 69 -13.52 -6.52 -4.97
CA LEU A 69 -14.60 -7.06 -5.79
C LEU A 69 -14.28 -6.77 -7.25
N ALA A 70 -14.20 -7.84 -8.03
CA ALA A 70 -14.07 -7.79 -9.47
C ALA A 70 -15.33 -8.40 -10.10
N GLU A 71 -15.83 -7.80 -11.17
CA GLU A 71 -16.83 -8.42 -12.03
C GLU A 71 -16.22 -8.50 -13.44
N VAL A 72 -16.50 -9.58 -14.16
CA VAL A 72 -15.99 -9.75 -15.52
C VAL A 72 -16.39 -8.54 -16.37
N ASP A 73 -15.43 -7.97 -17.10
CA ASP A 73 -15.59 -6.78 -17.94
C ASP A 73 -15.99 -5.48 -17.22
N ARG A 74 -15.80 -5.38 -15.90
CA ARG A 74 -16.05 -4.16 -15.11
C ARG A 74 -14.84 -3.70 -14.31
N PRO A 75 -14.77 -2.40 -13.96
CA PRO A 75 -13.72 -1.89 -13.08
C PRO A 75 -13.80 -2.58 -11.71
N THR A 76 -12.64 -2.98 -11.18
CA THR A 76 -12.58 -3.59 -9.85
C THR A 76 -12.69 -2.52 -8.76
N VAL A 77 -13.39 -2.86 -7.68
CA VAL A 77 -13.63 -1.99 -6.53
C VAL A 77 -12.94 -2.59 -5.31
N VAL A 78 -12.17 -1.79 -4.59
CA VAL A 78 -11.64 -2.18 -3.28
C VAL A 78 -12.56 -1.63 -2.21
N LEU A 79 -13.18 -2.51 -1.44
CA LEU A 79 -13.97 -2.15 -0.28
C LEU A 79 -13.06 -2.02 0.93
N ARG A 80 -13.17 -0.89 1.64
CA ARG A 80 -12.56 -0.65 2.95
C ARG A 80 -13.62 -0.86 4.03
N LEU A 81 -13.33 -1.70 5.00
CA LEU A 81 -14.20 -2.08 6.11
C LEU A 81 -13.53 -1.71 7.42
N GLU A 82 -14.30 -1.34 8.44
CA GLU A 82 -13.78 -0.91 9.74
C GLU A 82 -13.13 -2.03 10.56
N ASN A 83 -13.43 -3.29 10.24
CA ASN A 83 -12.88 -4.48 10.89
C ASN A 83 -13.38 -5.75 10.18
N ASP A 84 -12.96 -6.91 10.70
CA ASP A 84 -13.33 -8.22 10.18
C ASP A 84 -14.81 -8.56 10.32
N SER A 85 -15.58 -7.91 11.20
CA SER A 85 -17.04 -8.14 11.24
C SER A 85 -17.70 -7.69 9.94
N GLY A 86 -17.15 -6.66 9.28
CA GLY A 86 -17.59 -6.24 7.95
C GLY A 86 -17.45 -7.35 6.90
N LEU A 87 -16.40 -8.16 6.98
CA LEU A 87 -16.20 -9.31 6.09
C LEU A 87 -17.31 -10.35 6.28
N GLU A 88 -17.66 -10.66 7.52
CA GLU A 88 -18.71 -11.62 7.84
C GLU A 88 -20.08 -11.15 7.35
N HIS A 89 -20.34 -9.83 7.40
CA HIS A 89 -21.56 -9.25 6.82
C HIS A 89 -21.60 -9.40 5.29
N ILE A 90 -20.48 -9.16 4.60
CA ILE A 90 -20.38 -9.35 3.14
C ILE A 90 -20.55 -10.82 2.77
N ALA A 91 -19.81 -11.71 3.44
CA ALA A 91 -19.86 -13.14 3.17
C ALA A 91 -21.29 -13.69 3.29
N ARG A 92 -22.02 -13.29 4.34
CA ARG A 92 -23.43 -13.66 4.52
C ARG A 92 -24.35 -13.06 3.47
N SER A 93 -24.16 -11.79 3.12
CA SER A 93 -25.00 -11.11 2.13
C SER A 93 -24.83 -11.67 0.73
N LEU A 94 -23.64 -12.15 0.40
CA LEU A 94 -23.31 -12.82 -0.86
C LEU A 94 -23.49 -14.35 -0.79
N ASN A 95 -23.96 -14.89 0.35
CA ASN A 95 -24.13 -16.31 0.61
C ASN A 95 -22.87 -17.15 0.28
N LEU A 96 -21.70 -16.63 0.67
CA LEU A 96 -20.40 -17.26 0.46
C LEU A 96 -20.23 -18.44 1.42
N SER A 97 -19.70 -19.55 0.92
CA SER A 97 -19.40 -20.74 1.73
C SER A 97 -18.04 -20.66 2.43
N GLU A 98 -17.12 -19.83 1.93
CA GLU A 98 -15.79 -19.66 2.50
C GLU A 98 -15.68 -18.39 3.34
N LYS A 99 -14.82 -18.47 4.36
CA LYS A 99 -14.52 -17.32 5.21
C LYS A 99 -13.61 -16.35 4.47
N LEU A 100 -14.07 -15.12 4.31
CA LEU A 100 -13.26 -14.03 3.77
C LEU A 100 -12.15 -13.62 4.75
N ARG A 101 -11.01 -13.24 4.18
CA ARG A 101 -9.82 -12.73 4.86
C ARG A 101 -9.47 -11.34 4.34
N ASN A 102 -8.73 -10.59 5.15
CA ASN A 102 -8.18 -9.30 4.71
C ASN A 102 -7.25 -9.51 3.49
N GLY A 103 -7.48 -8.75 2.43
CA GLY A 103 -6.73 -8.88 1.19
C GLY A 103 -7.34 -9.80 0.14
N ASP A 104 -8.50 -10.41 0.42
CA ASP A 104 -9.12 -11.32 -0.52
C ASP A 104 -9.71 -10.56 -1.71
N ARG A 105 -9.73 -11.24 -2.84
CA ARG A 105 -10.33 -10.79 -4.08
C ARG A 105 -11.42 -11.78 -4.47
N ILE A 106 -12.62 -11.26 -4.67
CA ILE A 106 -13.80 -12.00 -5.11
C ILE A 106 -14.08 -11.60 -6.54
N ILE A 107 -14.04 -12.56 -7.45
CA ILE A 107 -14.42 -12.36 -8.85
C ILE A 107 -15.85 -12.87 -8.99
N LEU A 108 -16.77 -11.98 -9.37
CA LEU A 108 -18.17 -12.30 -9.61
C LEU A 108 -18.38 -12.53 -11.12
N HIS A 109 -18.99 -13.66 -11.45
CA HIS A 109 -19.37 -14.02 -12.81
C HIS A 109 -20.85 -13.72 -13.04
N SER A 110 -21.22 -13.45 -14.29
CA SER A 110 -22.61 -13.12 -14.68
C SER A 110 -23.60 -14.27 -14.47
N ASP A 111 -23.12 -15.50 -14.32
CA ASP A 111 -23.93 -16.68 -14.00
C ASP A 111 -24.19 -16.84 -12.49
N GLY A 112 -23.78 -15.87 -11.68
CA GLY A 112 -23.95 -15.85 -10.23
C GLY A 112 -22.90 -16.65 -9.47
N LYS A 113 -21.90 -17.22 -10.15
CA LYS A 113 -20.75 -17.87 -9.50
C LYS A 113 -19.72 -16.83 -9.05
N TYR A 114 -18.89 -17.24 -8.11
CA TYR A 114 -17.76 -16.44 -7.65
C TYR A 114 -16.49 -17.28 -7.55
N GLU A 115 -15.35 -16.63 -7.71
CA GLU A 115 -14.02 -17.21 -7.49
C GLU A 115 -13.25 -16.38 -6.46
N PHE A 116 -12.61 -17.06 -5.51
CA PHE A 116 -11.72 -16.43 -4.55
C PHE A 116 -10.28 -16.45 -5.04
N SER A 117 -9.61 -15.32 -4.85
CA SER A 117 -8.19 -15.15 -5.07
C SER A 117 -7.62 -14.14 -4.09
N ARG A 118 -6.32 -13.87 -4.15
CA ARG A 118 -5.69 -12.79 -3.40
C ARG A 118 -5.63 -11.53 -4.25
N MET A 119 -5.73 -10.36 -3.61
CA MET A 119 -5.35 -9.11 -4.27
C MET A 119 -3.89 -9.16 -4.71
N SER A 120 -3.60 -8.55 -5.86
CA SER A 120 -2.22 -8.42 -6.36
C SER A 120 -1.30 -7.79 -5.30
N GLY A 121 -0.05 -8.23 -5.21
CA GLY A 121 0.91 -7.74 -4.22
C GLY A 121 1.06 -6.22 -4.20
N ILE A 122 1.11 -5.57 -5.36
CA ILE A 122 1.20 -4.09 -5.47
C ILE A 122 0.03 -3.41 -4.74
N LYS A 123 -1.19 -3.90 -4.96
CA LYS A 123 -2.41 -3.37 -4.34
C LYS A 123 -2.43 -3.65 -2.85
N SER A 124 -2.07 -4.86 -2.45
CA SER A 124 -1.97 -5.25 -1.04
C SER A 124 -1.00 -4.34 -0.28
N LEU A 125 0.21 -4.12 -0.82
CA LEU A 125 1.21 -3.22 -0.22
C LEU A 125 0.74 -1.75 -0.18
N ALA A 126 0.07 -1.27 -1.23
CA ALA A 126 -0.47 0.10 -1.26
C ALA A 126 -1.53 0.34 -0.18
N LEU A 127 -2.26 -0.72 0.22
CA LEU A 127 -3.29 -0.69 1.25
C LEU A 127 -2.76 -1.09 2.64
N GLY A 128 -1.48 -1.44 2.76
CA GLY A 128 -0.89 -1.93 4.00
C GLY A 128 -1.35 -3.33 4.40
N VAL A 129 -1.86 -4.12 3.45
CA VAL A 129 -2.24 -5.51 3.65
C VAL A 129 -1.01 -6.40 3.42
N PRO A 130 -0.57 -7.19 4.43
CA PRO A 130 0.56 -8.10 4.27
C PRO A 130 0.31 -9.16 3.19
N ILE A 131 1.38 -9.54 2.50
CA ILE A 131 1.37 -10.60 1.49
C ILE A 131 1.57 -11.96 2.18
N GLY A 132 0.64 -12.89 1.95
CA GLY A 132 0.72 -14.26 2.46
C GLY A 132 1.80 -15.06 1.73
N ILE A 133 2.84 -15.49 2.42
CA ILE A 133 4.01 -16.14 1.79
C ILE A 133 3.72 -17.55 1.28
N ASN A 134 2.71 -18.23 1.83
CA ASN A 134 2.34 -19.58 1.40
C ASN A 134 1.45 -19.57 0.15
N SER A 135 0.62 -18.55 -0.05
CA SER A 135 -0.26 -18.43 -1.23
C SER A 135 0.22 -17.47 -2.31
N ALA A 136 1.17 -16.57 -2.01
CA ALA A 136 1.61 -15.55 -2.97
C ALA A 136 2.15 -16.15 -4.28
N SER A 137 1.80 -15.48 -5.39
CA SER A 137 2.38 -15.74 -6.70
C SER A 137 3.78 -15.12 -6.82
N ILE A 138 4.51 -15.49 -7.88
CA ILE A 138 5.82 -14.91 -8.19
C ILE A 138 5.70 -13.39 -8.39
N ASP A 139 4.65 -12.92 -9.06
CA ASP A 139 4.42 -11.50 -9.30
C ASP A 139 4.07 -10.74 -8.01
N ASP A 140 3.32 -11.36 -7.11
CA ASP A 140 3.04 -10.78 -5.79
C ASP A 140 4.32 -10.64 -4.98
N LEU A 141 5.17 -11.66 -4.95
CA LEU A 141 6.46 -11.62 -4.25
C LEU A 141 7.41 -10.59 -4.85
N GLN A 142 7.41 -10.39 -6.16
CA GLN A 142 8.21 -9.35 -6.82
C GLN A 142 7.79 -7.92 -6.44
N SER A 143 6.57 -7.73 -5.92
CA SER A 143 6.16 -6.42 -5.41
C SER A 143 6.89 -6.03 -4.12
N LEU A 144 7.49 -7.00 -3.40
CA LEU A 144 8.23 -6.76 -2.18
C LEU A 144 9.57 -6.04 -2.46
N PRO A 145 9.95 -5.07 -1.62
CA PRO A 145 11.17 -4.30 -1.82
C PRO A 145 12.42 -5.20 -1.77
N GLY A 146 13.19 -5.20 -2.86
CA GLY A 146 14.43 -5.99 -2.95
C GLY A 146 14.23 -7.47 -3.27
N ILE A 147 13.02 -7.88 -3.66
CA ILE A 147 12.70 -9.19 -4.23
C ILE A 147 12.48 -9.01 -5.74
N GLY A 148 13.37 -9.58 -6.55
CA GLY A 148 13.19 -9.68 -8.00
C GLY A 148 12.80 -11.10 -8.41
N ILE A 149 12.53 -11.30 -9.71
CA ILE A 149 12.07 -12.57 -10.29
C ILE A 149 12.83 -13.80 -9.76
N LYS A 150 14.17 -13.80 -9.84
CA LYS A 150 15.01 -14.92 -9.38
C LYS A 150 14.85 -15.26 -7.91
N LEU A 151 14.61 -14.25 -7.07
CA LEU A 151 14.48 -14.45 -5.63
C LEU A 151 13.05 -14.89 -5.28
N ALA A 152 12.04 -14.36 -5.99
CA ALA A 152 10.67 -14.83 -5.89
C ALA A 152 10.53 -16.31 -6.31
N GLU A 153 11.19 -16.71 -7.40
CA GLU A 153 11.28 -18.12 -7.83
C GLU A 153 11.88 -19.00 -6.73
N ARG A 154 13.02 -18.60 -6.13
CA ARG A 154 13.62 -19.33 -5.01
C ARG A 154 12.70 -19.45 -3.79
N ILE A 155 11.92 -18.40 -3.49
CA ILE A 155 10.92 -18.44 -2.39
C ILE A 155 9.87 -19.52 -2.69
N VAL A 156 9.33 -19.56 -3.91
CA VAL A 156 8.34 -20.55 -4.32
C VAL A 156 8.94 -21.97 -4.34
N GLU A 157 10.16 -22.13 -4.83
CA GLU A 157 10.89 -23.41 -4.79
C GLU A 157 11.07 -23.90 -3.36
N TRP A 158 11.60 -23.05 -2.47
CA TRP A 158 11.76 -23.38 -1.06
C TRP A 158 10.43 -23.77 -0.41
N ARG A 159 9.35 -23.01 -0.69
CA ARG A 159 8.00 -23.30 -0.21
C ARG A 159 7.54 -24.70 -0.62
N ASN A 160 7.72 -25.04 -1.89
CA ASN A 160 7.29 -26.32 -2.43
C ASN A 160 8.11 -27.49 -1.87
N SER A 161 9.41 -27.30 -1.65
CA SER A 161 10.28 -28.33 -1.06
C SER A 161 10.07 -28.55 0.43
N ASN A 162 9.64 -27.51 1.17
CA ASN A 162 9.49 -27.55 2.63
C ASN A 162 8.03 -27.67 3.10
N ASN A 163 7.10 -27.86 2.17
CA ASN A 163 5.66 -27.99 2.45
C ASN A 163 5.07 -26.73 3.11
N GLY A 164 5.50 -25.56 2.65
CA GLY A 164 5.13 -24.26 3.20
C GLY A 164 6.13 -23.71 4.22
N PHE A 165 6.02 -22.41 4.48
CA PHE A 165 6.62 -21.75 5.62
C PHE A 165 5.77 -22.01 6.86
N LYS A 166 6.41 -22.26 8.00
CA LYS A 166 5.77 -22.33 9.32
C LYS A 166 5.99 -21.08 10.14
N SER A 167 7.01 -20.30 9.77
CA SER A 167 7.26 -18.99 10.36
C SER A 167 7.79 -18.04 9.29
N ILE A 168 7.58 -16.74 9.50
CA ILE A 168 8.12 -15.70 8.62
C ILE A 168 9.66 -15.70 8.65
N ASP A 169 10.26 -16.14 9.77
CA ASP A 169 11.72 -16.11 9.96
C ASP A 169 12.46 -17.16 9.10
N GLU A 170 11.77 -18.20 8.64
CA GLU A 170 12.31 -19.21 7.69
C GLU A 170 12.69 -18.59 6.33
N LEU A 171 12.19 -17.40 5.98
CA LEU A 171 12.63 -16.69 4.78
C LEU A 171 14.14 -16.41 4.75
N VAL A 172 14.81 -16.35 5.90
CA VAL A 172 16.27 -16.16 6.00
C VAL A 172 17.06 -17.39 5.52
N GLU A 173 16.44 -18.56 5.42
CA GLU A 173 17.08 -19.77 4.88
C GLU A 173 17.29 -19.68 3.35
N ILE A 174 16.63 -18.75 2.68
CA ILE A 174 16.71 -18.57 1.24
C ILE A 174 17.94 -17.72 0.89
N ASP A 175 18.81 -18.27 0.05
CA ASP A 175 19.98 -17.55 -0.45
C ASP A 175 19.56 -16.24 -1.15
N GLY A 176 20.12 -15.13 -0.66
CA GLY A 176 19.76 -13.77 -1.09
C GLY A 176 18.81 -13.00 -0.17
N ILE A 177 18.28 -13.64 0.90
CA ILE A 177 17.49 -12.98 1.95
C ILE A 177 18.32 -12.93 3.25
N GLY A 178 19.19 -11.91 3.36
CA GLY A 178 19.92 -11.62 4.60
C GLY A 178 19.12 -10.78 5.59
N LYS A 179 19.65 -10.61 6.81
CA LYS A 179 19.03 -9.84 7.91
C LYS A 179 18.47 -8.47 7.48
N LYS A 180 19.26 -7.69 6.75
CA LYS A 180 18.86 -6.35 6.27
C LYS A 180 17.61 -6.39 5.40
N LYS A 181 17.52 -7.38 4.51
CA LYS A 181 16.34 -7.55 3.66
C LYS A 181 15.16 -8.05 4.48
N MET A 182 15.42 -8.99 5.39
CA MET A 182 14.42 -9.50 6.32
C MET A 182 13.75 -8.40 7.13
N GLU A 183 14.53 -7.47 7.70
CA GLU A 183 14.01 -6.30 8.43
C GLU A 183 13.05 -5.45 7.59
N THR A 184 13.30 -5.36 6.27
CA THR A 184 12.47 -4.57 5.36
C THR A 184 11.19 -5.30 4.96
N ILE A 185 11.28 -6.62 4.69
CA ILE A 185 10.14 -7.40 4.19
C ILE A 185 9.23 -7.93 5.30
N ARG A 186 9.75 -8.18 6.50
CA ARG A 186 9.01 -8.76 7.63
C ARG A 186 7.67 -8.07 7.93
N PRO A 187 7.55 -6.72 7.97
CA PRO A 187 6.27 -6.07 8.24
C PRO A 187 5.30 -6.12 7.05
N LEU A 188 5.74 -6.56 5.88
CA LEU A 188 4.97 -6.58 4.63
C LEU A 188 4.45 -7.97 4.28
N VAL A 189 4.80 -8.98 5.08
CA VAL A 189 4.45 -10.37 4.83
C VAL A 189 3.70 -10.96 6.03
N SER A 190 2.85 -11.94 5.75
CA SER A 190 2.12 -12.70 6.77
C SER A 190 2.23 -14.19 6.51
N LEU A 191 1.97 -14.96 7.56
CA LEU A 191 1.71 -16.38 7.46
C LEU A 191 0.21 -16.59 7.25
N ASP A 192 -0.17 -17.35 6.23
CA ASP A 192 -1.55 -17.57 5.76
C ASP A 192 -1.99 -19.04 5.74
#